data_AF-A0A660QLN9-F1
#
_entry.id   AF-A0A660QLN9-F1
#
_cell.length_a   1.000
_cell.length_b   1.000
_cell.length_c   1.000
_cell.angle_alpha   90.00
_cell.angle_beta   90.00
_cell.angle_gamma   90.00
#
_symmetry.space_group_name_H-M   'P 1'
#
loop_
_entity.id
_entity.type
_entity.pdbx_description
1 polymer ?
#
loop_
_entity_poly.entity_id
_entity_poly.type
_entity_poly.pdbx_seq_one_letter_code
_entity_poly.pdbx_strand_id
1 'polypeptide(L)' 'MEDHIEPAIYGATDGIITTFAVVTDVAGAFLSPKIVLIFGLANLLVDGSSMAAGDYLSTESRIDYERSE' A
#
# COMPACT_ATOMS: atom_id res chain seq x y z
N MET A 1 14.75 16.60 8.09
CA MET A 1 13.34 16.66 7.64
C MET A 1 13.27 16.13 6.20
N GLU A 2 13.97 15.05 5.91
CA GLU A 2 14.18 14.52 4.55
C GLU A 2 13.72 13.05 4.42
N ASP A 3 13.62 12.30 5.52
CA ASP A 3 13.39 10.84 5.49
C ASP A 3 11.94 10.39 5.22
N HIS A 4 10.98 11.30 4.99
CA HIS A 4 9.57 10.93 4.82
C HIS A 4 9.07 11.05 3.37
N ILE A 5 9.90 11.58 2.46
CA ILE A 5 9.51 11.84 1.08
C ILE A 5 9.45 10.52 0.29
N GLU A 6 10.42 9.64 0.47
CA GLU A 6 10.46 8.32 -0.19
C GLU A 6 9.26 7.44 0.14
N PRO A 7 8.89 7.18 1.41
CA PRO A 7 7.70 6.38 1.72
C PRO A 7 6.41 7.06 1.25
N ALA A 8 6.35 8.39 1.21
CA ALA A 8 5.20 9.11 0.65
C ALA A 8 5.07 8.94 -0.87
N ILE A 9 6.18 8.98 -1.62
CA ILE A 9 6.18 8.74 -3.08
C ILE A 9 5.84 7.29 -3.38
N TYR A 10 6.38 6.34 -2.61
CA TYR A 10 6.08 4.92 -2.76
C TYR A 10 4.60 4.65 -2.50
N GLY A 11 4.04 5.19 -1.41
CA GLY A 11 2.61 5.07 -1.10
C GLY A 11 1.71 5.73 -2.14
N ALA A 12 2.09 6.89 -2.69
CA ALA A 12 1.34 7.55 -3.76
C ALA A 12 1.34 6.72 -5.05
N THR A 13 2.49 6.13 -5.41
CA THR A 13 2.64 5.30 -6.61
C THR A 13 1.84 4.00 -6.47
N ASP A 14 1.93 3.35 -5.32
CA ASP A 14 1.18 2.13 -5.01
C ASP A 14 -0.33 2.37 -5.04
N GLY A 15 -0.80 3.45 -4.42
CA GLY A 15 -2.21 3.85 -4.43
C GLY A 15 -2.76 4.12 -5.85
N ILE A 16 -1.96 4.71 -6.75
CA ILE A 16 -2.35 4.91 -8.15
C ILE A 16 -2.46 3.57 -8.88
N ILE A 17 -1.47 2.69 -8.72
CA ILE A 17 -1.46 1.38 -9.39
C ILE A 17 -2.62 0.51 -8.90
N THR A 18 -2.85 0.42 -7.59
CA THR A 18 -3.94 -0.36 -7.00
C THR A 18 -5.32 0.18 -7.43
N THR A 19 -5.50 1.50 -7.46
CA THR A 19 -6.75 2.11 -7.94
C THR A 19 -6.99 1.81 -9.42
N PHE A 20 -5.94 1.93 -10.24
CA PHE A 20 -6.04 1.63 -11.67
C PHE A 20 -6.35 0.15 -11.92
N ALA A 21 -5.70 -0.76 -11.19
CA ALA A 21 -5.96 -2.19 -11.25
C ALA A 21 -7.43 -2.48 -10.92
N VAL A 22 -7.95 -1.98 -9.78
CA VAL A 22 -9.34 -2.21 -9.35
C VAL A 22 -10.36 -1.66 -10.36
N VAL A 23 -10.13 -0.46 -10.89
CA VAL A 23 -11.03 0.14 -11.89
C VAL A 23 -11.03 -0.68 -13.19
N THR A 24 -9.86 -1.13 -13.64
CA THR A 24 -9.73 -1.94 -14.87
C THR A 24 -10.35 -3.33 -14.69
N ASP A 25 -10.16 -3.94 -13.52
CA ASP A 25 -10.70 -5.27 -13.19
C ASP A 25 -12.22 -5.25 -13.20
N VAL A 26 -12.84 -4.21 -12.62
CA VAL A 26 -14.30 -4.09 -12.63
C VAL A 26 -14.82 -3.73 -14.02
N ALA A 27 -14.15 -2.83 -14.74
CA ALA A 27 -14.52 -2.54 -16.12
C ALA A 27 -14.51 -3.82 -16.98
N GLY A 28 -13.56 -4.74 -16.76
CA GLY A 28 -13.50 -6.04 -17.42
C GLY A 28 -14.55 -7.05 -16.94
N ALA A 29 -14.90 -7.03 -15.66
CA ALA A 29 -15.79 -8.02 -15.05
C ALA A 29 -17.29 -7.61 -15.02
N PHE A 30 -17.65 -6.45 -15.58
CA PHE A 30 -19.03 -5.91 -15.61
C PHE A 30 -19.68 -5.77 -14.22
N LEU A 31 -18.90 -5.56 -13.16
CA LEU A 31 -19.43 -5.37 -11.80
C LEU A 31 -20.05 -3.98 -11.60
N SER A 32 -21.01 -3.90 -10.67
CA SER A 32 -21.65 -2.64 -10.31
C SER A 32 -20.66 -1.63 -9.70
N PRO A 33 -20.72 -0.32 -10.06
CA PRO A 33 -19.82 0.73 -9.56
C PRO A 33 -19.69 0.80 -8.03
N LYS A 34 -20.75 0.44 -7.29
CA LYS A 34 -20.73 0.41 -5.82
C LYS A 34 -19.77 -0.65 -5.26
N ILE A 35 -19.70 -1.81 -5.91
CA ILE A 35 -18.83 -2.91 -5.46
C ILE A 35 -17.37 -2.50 -5.63
N VAL A 36 -17.04 -1.79 -6.72
CA VAL A 36 -15.70 -1.24 -7.03
C VAL A 36 -15.20 -0.32 -5.95
N LEU A 37 -16.04 0.62 -5.53
CA LEU A 37 -15.67 1.60 -4.52
C LEU A 37 -15.36 0.94 -3.19
N ILE A 38 -16.17 -0.05 -2.79
CA ILE A 38 -15.95 -0.81 -1.57
C ILE A 38 -14.68 -1.65 -1.67
N PHE A 39 -14.48 -2.36 -2.78
CA PHE A 39 -13.33 -3.24 -2.99
C PHE A 39 -12.02 -2.44 -3.11
N GLY A 40 -12.04 -1.31 -3.82
CA GLY A 40 -10.91 -0.41 -3.97
C GLY A 40 -10.51 0.26 -2.66
N LEU A 41 -11.48 0.73 -1.87
CA LEU A 41 -11.20 1.27 -0.53
C LEU A 41 -10.68 0.20 0.42
N ALA A 42 -11.22 -1.02 0.37
CA ALA A 42 -10.74 -2.13 1.17
C ALA A 42 -9.28 -2.47 0.84
N ASN A 43 -8.93 -2.62 -0.44
CA ASN A 43 -7.55 -2.90 -0.86
C ASN A 43 -6.60 -1.76 -0.48
N LEU A 44 -6.98 -0.50 -0.70
CA LEU A 44 -6.15 0.65 -0.34
C LEU A 44 -5.82 0.67 1.17
N LEU A 45 -6.79 0.37 2.03
CA LEU A 45 -6.58 0.32 3.48
C LEU A 45 -5.71 -0.87 3.89
N VAL A 46 -5.88 -2.01 3.24
CA VAL A 46 -5.06 -3.21 3.48
C VAL A 46 -3.61 -2.97 3.07
N ASP A 47 -3.37 -2.45 1.87
CA ASP A 47 -2.02 -2.17 1.35
C ASP A 47 -1.32 -1.10 2.21
N GLY A 48 -2.02 -0.01 2.54
CA GLY A 48 -1.48 1.03 3.41
C GLY A 48 -1.15 0.53 4.83
N SER A 49 -1.98 -0.35 5.39
CA SER A 49 -1.71 -0.99 6.69
C SER A 49 -0.51 -1.94 6.60
N SER A 50 -0.37 -2.68 5.49
CA SER A 50 0.78 -3.57 5.26
C SER A 50 2.08 -2.79 5.12
N MET A 51 2.07 -1.65 4.44
CA MET A 51 3.24 -0.77 4.36
C MET A 51 3.66 -0.25 5.74
N ALA A 52 2.71 0.22 6.55
CA ALA A 52 2.99 0.69 7.91
C ALA A 52 3.56 -0.42 8.81
N ALA A 53 3.00 -1.63 8.71
CA ALA A 53 3.51 -2.79 9.44
C ALA A 53 4.91 -3.22 8.94
N GLY A 54 5.13 -3.17 7.63
CA GLY A 54 6.42 -3.46 7.00
C GLY A 54 7.50 -2.47 7.42
N ASP A 55 7.19 -1.19 7.49
CA ASP A 55 8.14 -0.14 7.92
C ASP A 55 8.54 -0.33 9.40
N TYR A 56 7.57 -0.62 10.27
CA TYR A 56 7.83 -0.97 11.67
C TYR A 56 8.74 -2.20 11.78
N LEU A 57 8.39 -3.29 11.09
CA LEU A 57 9.17 -4.53 11.13
C LEU A 57 10.57 -4.35 10.52
N SER A 58 10.70 -3.52 9.48
CA SER A 58 11.99 -3.21 8.85
C SER A 58 12.92 -2.47 9.82
N THR A 59 12.37 -1.55 10.61
CA THR A 59 13.11 -0.80 11.63
C THR A 59 13.61 -1.74 12.73
N GLU A 60 12.74 -2.60 13.26
CA GLU A 60 13.13 -3.61 14.25
C GLU A 60 14.18 -4.58 13.70
N SER A 61 13.99 -5.06 12.46
CA SER A 61 14.95 -5.94 11.80
C SER A 61 16.33 -5.31 11.64
N ARG A 62 16.38 -4.00 11.38
CA ARG A 62 17.63 -3.24 11.24
C ARG A 62 18.37 -3.13 12.58
N ILE A 63 17.64 -2.89 13.67
CA ILE A 63 18.21 -2.85 15.04
C ILE A 63 18.74 -4.23 15.45
N ASP A 64 17.99 -5.29 15.17
CA ASP A 64 18.41 -6.65 15.52
C ASP A 64 19.64 -7.08 14.70
N TYR A 65 19.69 -6.69 13.42
CA TYR A 65 20.86 -6.88 12.56
C TYR A 65 22.10 -6.17 13.11
N GLU A 66 21.98 -4.87 13.46
CA GLU A 66 23.06 -4.07 14.06
C GLU A 66 23.53 -4.59 15.44
N ARG A 67 22.67 -5.27 16.20
CA ARG A 67 23.02 -5.91 17.49
C ARG A 67 23.69 -7.28 17.32
N SER A 68 23.45 -7.94 16.18
CA SER A 68 23.99 -9.27 15.89
C SER A 68 25.42 -9.26 15.31
N GLU A 69 25.92 -8.08 14.91
CA GLU A 69 27.34 -7.79 14.66
C GLU A 69 28.08 -7.36 15.94
#